data_AF-A0A1Q6WQK0-F1
#
_entry.id   AF-A0A1Q6WQK0-F1
#
_cell.length_a   1.000
_cell.length_b   1.000
_cell.length_c   1.000
_cell.angle_alpha   90.00
_cell.angle_beta   90.00
_cell.angle_gamma   90.00
#
_symmetry.space_group_name_H-M   'P 1'
#
loop_
_entity.id
_entity.type
_entity.pdbx_description
1 polymer ?
#
loop_
_entity_poly.entity_id
_entity_poly.type
_entity_poly.pdbx_seq_one_letter_code
_entity_poly.pdbx_strand_id
1 'polypeptide(L)'
;MYPRQKGLDYLVKALAQLPPQRRVRLVVVGEDWGGVADLRSLARTLGIEDRILFKGLLARDEVLRAYASADVFVLPSLFEPFGIVLLEAMAAGLPVVASRVGGIVDVVEDGKTGLLVPPRNPQAIADAIERLLSNPTLRQRMGAEARMRAPAYSWEELVPRILEVYREAMVEAGGDGMAG
;
A
#
# COMPACT_ATOMS: atom_id res chain seq x y z
N MET A 1 -19.93 1.48 -2.62
CA MET A 1 -19.17 2.76 -2.78
C MET A 1 -17.74 2.65 -2.23
N TYR A 2 -17.53 2.01 -1.07
CA TYR A 2 -16.21 1.80 -0.45
C TYR A 2 -15.18 0.92 -1.21
N PRO A 3 -15.55 -0.23 -1.83
CA PRO A 3 -14.57 -1.18 -2.37
C PRO A 3 -13.75 -0.61 -3.55
N ARG A 4 -14.38 0.24 -4.37
CA ARG A 4 -13.73 0.83 -5.55
C ARG A 4 -12.62 1.82 -5.20
N GLN A 5 -12.61 2.36 -3.99
CA GLN A 5 -11.57 3.29 -3.55
C GLN A 5 -10.20 2.61 -3.41
N LYS A 6 -10.16 1.28 -3.23
CA LYS A 6 -8.91 0.53 -3.19
C LYS A 6 -8.30 0.22 -4.56
N GLY A 7 -9.02 0.52 -5.65
CA GLY A 7 -8.51 0.44 -7.03
C GLY A 7 -8.03 -0.95 -7.47
N LEU A 8 -8.51 -2.03 -6.83
CA LEU A 8 -8.06 -3.39 -7.10
C LEU A 8 -8.35 -3.84 -8.55
N ASP A 9 -9.35 -3.28 -9.22
CA ASP A 9 -9.63 -3.57 -10.63
C ASP A 9 -8.46 -3.13 -11.54
N TYR A 10 -7.78 -2.04 -11.20
CA TYR A 10 -6.59 -1.60 -11.93
C TYR A 10 -5.41 -2.54 -11.71
N LEU A 11 -5.27 -3.12 -10.52
CA LEU A 11 -4.26 -4.15 -10.24
C LEU A 11 -4.57 -5.47 -10.94
N VAL A 12 -5.84 -5.89 -11.00
CA VAL A 12 -6.25 -7.06 -11.81
C VAL A 12 -5.90 -6.85 -13.28
N LYS A 13 -6.22 -5.66 -13.84
CA LYS A 13 -5.83 -5.29 -15.21
C LYS A 13 -4.31 -5.27 -15.40
N ALA A 14 -3.56 -4.77 -14.42
CA ALA A 14 -2.10 -4.73 -14.45
C ALA A 14 -1.49 -6.14 -14.49
N LEU A 15 -2.06 -7.09 -13.73
CA LEU A 15 -1.61 -8.48 -13.71
C LEU A 15 -1.74 -9.14 -15.09
N ALA A 16 -2.78 -8.79 -15.85
CA ALA A 16 -2.99 -9.24 -17.23
C ALA A 16 -2.00 -8.64 -18.24
N GLN A 17 -1.36 -7.51 -17.89
CA GLN A 17 -0.37 -6.83 -18.74
C GLN A 17 1.06 -7.30 -18.48
N LEU A 18 1.30 -8.07 -17.42
CA LEU A 18 2.61 -8.69 -17.18
C LEU A 18 2.93 -9.73 -18.27
N PRO A 19 4.22 -9.91 -18.63
CA PRO A 19 4.62 -10.90 -19.63
C PRO A 19 4.07 -12.30 -19.30
N PRO A 20 3.57 -13.07 -20.29
CA PRO A 20 2.96 -14.39 -20.03
C PRO A 20 3.89 -15.39 -19.32
N GLN A 21 5.20 -15.27 -19.54
CA GLN A 21 6.22 -16.13 -18.92
C GLN A 21 6.49 -15.77 -17.45
N ARG A 22 6.04 -14.58 -17.01
CA ARG A 22 6.23 -14.08 -15.64
C ARG A 22 5.28 -14.78 -14.68
N ARG A 23 5.81 -15.73 -13.92
CA ARG A 23 5.06 -16.45 -12.87
C ARG A 23 4.83 -15.54 -11.67
N VAL A 24 3.63 -14.96 -11.60
CA VAL A 24 3.19 -14.11 -10.48
C VAL A 24 1.82 -14.56 -10.02
N ARG A 25 1.65 -14.64 -8.70
CA ARG A 25 0.36 -14.82 -8.04
C ARG A 25 0.02 -13.57 -7.25
N LEU A 26 -1.17 -13.05 -7.45
CA LEU A 26 -1.74 -11.99 -6.62
C LEU A 26 -2.51 -12.62 -5.47
N VAL A 27 -2.15 -12.28 -4.24
CA VAL A 27 -2.91 -12.67 -3.04
C VAL A 27 -3.66 -11.44 -2.54
N VAL A 28 -4.99 -11.53 -2.52
CA VAL A 28 -5.88 -10.47 -2.02
C VAL A 28 -6.40 -10.91 -0.66
N VAL A 29 -6.02 -10.15 0.37
CA VAL A 29 -6.43 -10.37 1.77
C VAL A 29 -7.29 -9.20 2.22
N GLY A 30 -8.40 -9.50 2.90
CA GLY A 30 -9.34 -8.51 3.38
C GLY A 30 -10.78 -9.00 3.28
N GLU A 31 -11.65 -8.38 4.07
CA GLU A 31 -13.08 -8.63 4.03
C GLU A 31 -13.68 -8.26 2.67
N ASP A 32 -14.59 -9.10 2.16
CA ASP A 32 -15.29 -8.84 0.92
C ASP A 32 -16.49 -7.93 1.18
N TRP A 33 -16.30 -6.63 0.93
CA TRP A 33 -17.36 -5.62 0.96
C TRP A 33 -18.21 -5.59 -0.33
N GLY A 34 -18.39 -6.75 -0.97
CA GLY A 34 -19.15 -6.92 -2.22
C GLY A 34 -18.37 -6.55 -3.49
N GLY A 35 -17.04 -6.70 -3.49
CA GLY A 35 -16.19 -6.39 -4.64
C GLY A 35 -15.52 -7.61 -5.26
N VAL A 36 -15.39 -8.73 -4.53
CA VAL A 36 -14.64 -9.90 -5.02
C VAL A 36 -15.31 -10.56 -6.22
N ALA A 37 -16.64 -10.62 -6.26
CA ALA A 37 -17.37 -11.19 -7.42
C ALA A 37 -17.04 -10.45 -8.73
N ASP A 38 -17.03 -9.11 -8.70
CA ASP A 38 -16.68 -8.27 -9.84
C ASP A 38 -15.20 -8.48 -10.25
N LEU A 39 -14.29 -8.55 -9.27
CA LEU A 39 -12.87 -8.78 -9.55
C LEU A 39 -12.62 -10.17 -10.14
N ARG A 40 -13.33 -11.22 -9.67
CA ARG A 40 -13.28 -12.56 -10.27
C ARG A 40 -13.83 -12.58 -11.69
N SER A 41 -14.95 -11.89 -11.93
CA SER A 41 -15.53 -11.76 -13.27
C SER A 41 -14.57 -11.06 -14.24
N LEU A 42 -13.92 -9.99 -13.78
CA LEU A 42 -12.89 -9.28 -14.52
C LEU A 42 -11.67 -10.18 -14.81
N ALA A 43 -11.18 -10.90 -13.80
CA ALA A 43 -10.06 -11.82 -13.96
C ALA A 43 -10.36 -12.97 -14.94
N ARG A 44 -11.59 -13.50 -14.94
CA ARG A 44 -12.07 -14.50 -15.91
C ARG A 44 -12.09 -13.94 -17.33
N THR A 45 -12.64 -12.75 -17.50
CA THR A 45 -12.67 -12.05 -18.81
C THR A 45 -11.26 -11.82 -19.36
N LEU A 46 -10.30 -11.57 -18.47
CA LEU A 46 -8.89 -11.36 -18.82
C LEU A 46 -8.07 -12.66 -18.91
N GLY A 47 -8.65 -13.83 -18.62
CA GLY A 47 -7.96 -15.12 -18.69
C GLY A 47 -6.86 -15.33 -17.64
N ILE A 48 -6.95 -14.67 -16.48
CA ILE A 48 -5.93 -14.69 -15.42
C ILE A 48 -6.48 -15.09 -14.04
N GLU A 49 -7.67 -15.69 -13.98
CA GLU A 49 -8.30 -16.07 -12.71
C GLU A 49 -7.41 -16.99 -11.86
N ASP A 50 -6.69 -17.92 -12.50
CA ASP A 50 -5.77 -18.87 -11.86
C ASP A 50 -4.56 -18.19 -11.18
N ARG A 51 -4.29 -16.93 -11.53
CA ARG A 51 -3.21 -16.12 -10.96
C ARG A 51 -3.64 -15.34 -9.72
N ILE A 52 -4.91 -15.39 -9.31
CA ILE A 52 -5.43 -14.57 -8.21
C ILE A 52 -6.03 -15.43 -7.11
N LEU A 53 -5.55 -15.23 -5.88
CA LEU A 53 -6.02 -15.91 -4.68
C LEU A 53 -6.71 -14.89 -3.76
N PHE A 54 -8.03 -14.94 -3.71
CA PHE A 54 -8.81 -14.19 -2.72
C PHE A 54 -8.89 -15.00 -1.43
N LYS A 55 -8.28 -14.51 -0.36
CA LYS A 55 -8.16 -15.21 0.93
C LYS A 55 -9.23 -14.81 1.95
N GLY A 56 -9.96 -13.72 1.70
CA GLY A 56 -10.90 -13.17 2.66
C GLY A 56 -10.18 -12.56 3.87
N LEU A 57 -10.88 -12.47 5.00
CA LEU A 57 -10.30 -12.05 6.27
C LEU A 57 -9.35 -13.14 6.78
N LEU A 58 -8.17 -12.74 7.24
CA LEU A 58 -7.18 -13.63 7.84
C LEU A 58 -6.90 -13.22 9.28
N ALA A 59 -6.48 -14.17 10.11
CA ALA A 59 -5.97 -13.86 11.44
C ALA A 59 -4.68 -13.03 11.35
N ARG A 60 -4.36 -12.27 12.40
CA ARG A 60 -3.23 -11.33 12.37
C ARG A 60 -1.90 -12.01 12.05
N ASP A 61 -1.65 -13.18 12.61
CA ASP A 61 -0.44 -13.96 12.36
C ASP A 61 -0.38 -14.48 10.91
N GLU A 62 -1.51 -14.81 10.30
CA GLU A 62 -1.63 -15.16 8.88
C GLU A 62 -1.35 -13.97 7.97
N VAL A 63 -1.82 -12.76 8.33
CA VAL A 63 -1.49 -11.52 7.61
C VAL A 63 0.01 -11.25 7.65
N LEU A 64 0.65 -11.40 8.82
CA LEU A 64 2.10 -11.26 8.95
C LEU A 64 2.86 -12.28 8.10
N ARG A 65 2.39 -13.54 8.05
CA ARG A 65 2.95 -14.57 7.16
C ARG A 65 2.77 -14.21 5.69
N ALA A 66 1.62 -13.65 5.31
CA ALA A 66 1.37 -13.20 3.94
C ALA A 66 2.37 -12.11 3.55
N TYR A 67 2.59 -11.10 4.40
CA TYR A 67 3.62 -10.09 4.17
C TYR A 67 5.02 -10.71 4.07
N ALA A 68 5.41 -11.56 5.01
CA ALA A 68 6.74 -12.18 5.01
C ALA A 68 7.02 -13.06 3.78
N SER A 69 5.96 -13.60 3.16
CA SER A 69 6.06 -14.46 1.97
C SER A 69 5.95 -13.71 0.64
N ALA A 70 5.63 -12.41 0.66
CA ALA A 70 5.43 -11.63 -0.56
C ALA A 70 6.76 -11.07 -1.10
N ASP A 71 6.83 -10.84 -2.40
CA ASP A 71 7.97 -10.13 -3.02
C ASP A 71 7.74 -8.61 -3.08
N VAL A 72 6.50 -8.19 -3.29
CA VAL A 72 6.09 -6.80 -3.50
C VAL A 72 4.69 -6.62 -2.92
N PHE A 73 4.47 -5.51 -2.21
CA PHE A 73 3.13 -5.10 -1.80
C PHE A 73 2.59 -4.03 -2.75
N VAL A 74 1.31 -4.12 -3.13
CA VAL A 74 0.70 -3.16 -4.05
C VAL A 74 -0.54 -2.53 -3.43
N LEU A 75 -0.57 -1.19 -3.37
CA LEU A 75 -1.70 -0.40 -2.87
C LEU A 75 -2.18 0.57 -3.97
N PRO A 76 -3.05 0.13 -4.89
CA PRO A 76 -3.50 0.92 -6.04
C PRO A 76 -4.68 1.84 -5.69
N SER A 77 -4.75 2.34 -4.46
CA SER A 77 -5.86 3.13 -3.94
C SER A 77 -6.11 4.39 -4.77
N LEU A 78 -7.38 4.72 -4.99
CA LEU A 78 -7.83 5.99 -5.57
C LEU A 78 -7.97 7.09 -4.51
N PHE A 79 -8.17 6.67 -3.26
CA PHE A 79 -8.21 7.53 -2.08
C PHE A 79 -7.62 6.76 -0.91
N GLU A 80 -6.65 7.34 -0.22
CA GLU A 80 -6.00 6.72 0.94
C GLU A 80 -5.55 7.81 1.92
N PRO A 81 -6.17 7.92 3.11
CA PRO A 81 -5.85 8.98 4.06
C PRO A 81 -4.50 8.75 4.74
N PHE A 82 -4.13 7.49 5.03
CA PHE A 82 -2.88 7.17 5.71
C PHE A 82 -2.26 5.84 5.27
N GLY A 83 -3.07 4.80 5.03
CA GLY A 83 -2.57 3.52 4.54
C GLY A 83 -1.82 2.70 5.60
N ILE A 84 -2.46 2.35 6.72
CA ILE A 84 -1.86 1.50 7.77
C ILE A 84 -1.29 0.20 7.19
N VAL A 85 -2.02 -0.45 6.27
CA VAL A 85 -1.57 -1.67 5.59
C VAL A 85 -0.29 -1.49 4.75
N LEU A 86 -0.01 -0.26 4.31
CA LEU A 86 1.22 0.10 3.61
C LEU A 86 2.38 0.21 4.60
N LEU A 87 2.17 0.80 5.78
CA LEU A 87 3.17 0.81 6.85
C LEU A 87 3.48 -0.59 7.36
N GLU A 88 2.48 -1.46 7.50
CA GLU A 88 2.69 -2.87 7.88
C GLU A 88 3.54 -3.62 6.85
N ALA A 89 3.26 -3.43 5.55
CA ALA A 89 4.06 -4.00 4.47
C ALA A 89 5.51 -3.46 4.48
N MET A 90 5.69 -2.15 4.66
CA MET A 90 7.00 -1.52 4.77
C MET A 90 7.77 -2.05 5.98
N ALA A 91 7.12 -2.18 7.15
CA ALA A 91 7.72 -2.75 8.35
C ALA A 91 8.14 -4.22 8.16
N ALA A 92 7.37 -4.99 7.38
CA ALA A 92 7.75 -6.34 6.98
C ALA A 92 8.97 -6.36 6.02
N GLY A 93 9.42 -5.21 5.52
CA GLY A 93 10.53 -5.06 4.59
C GLY A 93 10.16 -5.34 3.14
N LEU A 94 8.88 -5.17 2.79
CA LEU A 94 8.45 -5.23 1.40
C LEU A 94 8.66 -3.88 0.73
N PRO A 95 9.20 -3.85 -0.50
CA PRO A 95 9.03 -2.67 -1.34
C PRO A 95 7.57 -2.54 -1.74
N VAL A 96 7.09 -1.30 -1.74
CA VAL A 96 5.69 -0.99 -2.05
C VAL A 96 5.56 -0.38 -3.45
N VAL A 97 4.52 -0.77 -4.18
CA VAL A 97 4.04 -0.06 -5.37
C VAL A 97 2.71 0.56 -4.99
N ALA A 98 2.61 1.88 -5.00
CA ALA A 98 1.41 2.56 -4.50
C ALA A 98 0.98 3.71 -5.41
N SER A 99 -0.32 3.98 -5.47
CA SER A 99 -0.83 5.14 -6.21
C SER A 99 -0.40 6.44 -5.51
N ARG A 100 -0.02 7.44 -6.32
CA ARG A 100 0.38 8.78 -5.85
C ARG A 100 -0.86 9.59 -5.44
N VAL A 101 -1.48 9.24 -4.31
CA VAL A 101 -2.69 9.89 -3.78
C VAL A 101 -2.65 9.99 -2.25
N GLY A 102 -3.29 11.03 -1.69
CA GLY A 102 -3.49 11.17 -0.25
C GLY A 102 -2.21 11.04 0.57
N GLY A 103 -2.30 10.45 1.76
CA GLY A 103 -1.18 10.30 2.69
C GLY A 103 -0.09 9.30 2.24
N ILE A 104 -0.30 8.58 1.13
CA ILE A 104 0.71 7.66 0.58
C ILE A 104 1.99 8.42 0.21
N VAL A 105 1.86 9.64 -0.33
CA VAL A 105 3.01 10.43 -0.81
C VAL A 105 3.90 10.93 0.33
N ASP A 106 3.35 11.04 1.54
CA ASP A 106 4.08 11.44 2.74
C ASP A 106 4.86 10.26 3.33
N VAL A 107 4.33 9.04 3.15
CA VAL A 107 4.90 7.80 3.70
C VAL A 107 5.91 7.16 2.76
N VAL A 108 5.69 7.19 1.44
CA VAL A 108 6.55 6.52 0.46
C VAL A 108 7.51 7.51 -0.23
N GLU A 109 8.81 7.28 -0.07
CA GLU A 109 9.85 7.98 -0.85
C GLU A 109 10.04 7.26 -2.19
N ASP A 110 9.52 7.88 -3.26
CA ASP A 110 9.56 7.33 -4.61
C ASP A 110 10.99 7.05 -5.08
N GLY A 111 11.23 5.83 -5.58
CA GLY A 111 12.54 5.36 -6.00
C GLY A 111 13.47 4.92 -4.85
N LYS A 112 13.08 5.11 -3.59
CA LYS A 112 13.88 4.74 -2.40
C LYS A 112 13.20 3.70 -1.51
N THR A 113 12.00 3.96 -0.99
CA THR A 113 11.24 3.01 -0.15
C THR A 113 10.13 2.30 -0.92
N GLY A 114 9.85 2.73 -2.15
CA GLY A 114 8.85 2.14 -3.02
C GLY A 114 8.79 2.84 -4.38
N LEU A 115 7.76 2.53 -5.15
CA LEU A 115 7.48 3.15 -6.44
C LEU A 115 6.08 3.77 -6.41
N LEU A 116 6.00 5.06 -6.72
CA LEU A 116 4.74 5.80 -6.80
C LEU A 116 4.24 5.90 -8.24
N VAL A 117 3.05 5.37 -8.50
CA VAL A 117 2.44 5.32 -9.84
C VAL A 117 1.23 6.25 -9.94
N PRO A 118 0.87 6.74 -11.14
CA PRO A 118 -0.39 7.46 -11.34
C PRO A 118 -1.59 6.58 -10.95
N PRO A 119 -2.63 7.14 -10.29
CA PRO A 119 -3.84 6.39 -10.01
C PRO A 119 -4.55 6.00 -11.31
N ARG A 120 -5.36 4.94 -11.27
CA ARG A 120 -6.14 4.45 -12.43
C ARG A 120 -5.31 4.03 -13.64
N ASN A 121 -4.03 3.69 -13.46
CA ASN A 121 -3.13 3.32 -14.54
C ASN A 121 -2.60 1.88 -14.38
N PRO A 122 -3.26 0.88 -14.98
CA PRO A 122 -2.81 -0.52 -14.93
C PRO A 122 -1.41 -0.73 -15.49
N GLN A 123 -1.04 -0.02 -16.56
CA GLN A 123 0.27 -0.20 -17.20
C GLN A 123 1.39 0.27 -16.28
N ALA A 124 1.24 1.43 -15.65
CA ALA A 124 2.21 1.93 -14.69
C ALA A 124 2.38 0.99 -13.48
N ILE A 125 1.28 0.36 -13.01
CA ILE A 125 1.33 -0.66 -11.96
C ILE A 125 2.10 -1.89 -12.46
N ALA A 126 1.81 -2.38 -13.66
CA ALA A 126 2.46 -3.54 -14.26
C ALA A 126 3.97 -3.30 -14.44
N ASP A 127 4.36 -2.15 -14.99
CA ASP A 127 5.75 -1.77 -15.22
C ASP A 127 6.53 -1.67 -13.89
N ALA A 128 5.91 -1.13 -12.84
CA ALA A 128 6.51 -1.03 -11.51
C ALA A 128 6.70 -2.41 -10.87
N ILE A 129 5.70 -3.28 -10.94
CA ILE A 129 5.80 -4.68 -10.48
C ILE A 129 6.92 -5.41 -11.26
N GLU A 130 6.91 -5.30 -12.59
CA GLU A 130 7.88 -5.93 -13.46
C GLU A 130 9.31 -5.48 -13.14
N ARG A 131 9.52 -4.17 -12.92
CA ARG A 131 10.81 -3.60 -12.52
C ARG A 131 11.35 -4.20 -11.22
N LEU A 132 10.51 -4.36 -10.20
CA LEU A 132 10.91 -4.93 -8.91
C LEU A 132 11.15 -6.44 -8.98
N LEU A 133 10.33 -7.15 -9.76
CA LEU A 133 10.49 -8.59 -9.93
C LEU A 133 11.73 -8.95 -10.78
N SER A 134 12.04 -8.13 -11.78
CA SER A 134 13.20 -8.31 -12.67
C SER A 134 14.53 -7.82 -12.06
N ASN A 135 14.50 -7.08 -10.95
CA ASN A 135 15.70 -6.58 -10.28
C ASN A 135 15.67 -6.91 -8.77
N PRO A 136 16.15 -8.11 -8.37
CA PRO A 136 16.17 -8.53 -6.98
C PRO A 136 16.97 -7.60 -6.06
N THR A 137 18.08 -7.04 -6.54
CA THR A 137 18.91 -6.10 -5.78
C THR A 137 18.14 -4.81 -5.45
N LEU A 138 17.45 -4.24 -6.44
CA LEU A 138 16.59 -3.07 -6.25
C LEU A 138 15.47 -3.39 -5.24
N ARG A 139 14.82 -4.55 -5.40
CA ARG A 139 13.73 -5.01 -4.53
C ARG A 139 14.19 -5.12 -3.07
N GLN A 140 15.30 -5.79 -2.83
CA GLN A 140 15.88 -5.97 -1.48
C GLN A 140 16.28 -4.63 -0.86
N ARG A 141 16.97 -3.78 -1.62
CA ARG A 141 17.35 -2.44 -1.14
C ARG A 141 16.14 -1.62 -0.76
N MET A 142 15.15 -1.51 -1.64
CA MET A 142 13.93 -0.74 -1.37
C MET A 142 13.16 -1.29 -0.17
N GLY A 143 13.07 -2.61 -0.03
CA GLY A 143 12.45 -3.24 1.13
C GLY A 143 13.16 -2.92 2.44
N ALA A 144 14.51 -2.91 2.44
CA ALA A 144 15.30 -2.52 3.61
C ALA A 144 15.09 -1.04 3.98
N GLU A 145 15.11 -0.13 2.99
CA GLU A 145 14.82 1.29 3.19
C GLU A 145 13.39 1.51 3.72
N ALA A 146 12.41 0.79 3.18
CA ALA A 146 11.02 0.81 3.64
C ALA A 146 10.91 0.39 5.12
N ARG A 147 11.60 -0.68 5.50
CA ARG A 147 11.63 -1.16 6.90
C ARG A 147 12.24 -0.14 7.84
N MET A 148 13.33 0.51 7.45
CA MET A 148 13.98 1.55 8.26
C MET A 148 13.10 2.79 8.42
N ARG A 149 12.27 3.11 7.42
CA ARG A 149 11.36 4.26 7.46
C ARG A 149 10.11 4.02 8.31
N ALA A 150 9.56 2.82 8.31
CA ALA A 150 8.27 2.53 8.96
C ALA A 150 8.17 2.97 10.44
N PRO A 151 9.21 2.81 11.30
CA PRO A 151 9.15 3.24 12.70
C PRO A 151 8.89 4.73 12.92
N ALA A 152 9.22 5.61 11.97
CA ALA A 152 8.94 7.05 12.07
C ALA A 152 7.43 7.39 12.14
N TYR A 153 6.58 6.41 11.83
CA TYR A 153 5.12 6.50 11.90
C TYR A 153 4.53 5.62 13.02
N SER A 154 5.37 5.12 13.92
CA SER A 154 4.94 4.41 15.12
C SER A 154 4.23 5.34 16.11
N TRP A 155 3.43 4.78 17.00
CA TRP A 155 2.77 5.56 18.04
C TRP A 155 3.79 6.20 18.98
N GLU A 156 4.89 5.50 19.25
CA GLU A 156 6.00 5.96 20.08
C GLU A 156 6.65 7.24 19.54
N GLU A 157 6.77 7.37 18.21
CA GLU A 157 7.35 8.55 17.55
C GLU A 157 6.32 9.65 17.25
N LEU A 158 5.09 9.28 16.87
CA LEU A 158 4.05 10.25 16.47
C LEU A 158 3.37 10.93 17.66
N VAL A 159 3.09 10.20 18.75
CA VAL A 159 2.35 10.75 19.90
C VAL A 159 3.06 11.95 20.52
N PRO A 160 4.38 11.93 20.82
CA PRO A 160 5.06 13.09 21.38
C PRO A 160 4.97 14.33 20.50
N ARG A 161 5.08 14.16 19.17
CA ARG A 161 4.99 15.24 18.18
C ARG A 161 3.60 15.86 18.12
N ILE A 162 2.56 15.01 18.15
CA ILE A 162 1.17 15.48 18.19
C ILE A 162 0.89 16.23 19.50
N LEU A 163 1.39 15.74 20.63
CA LEU A 163 1.23 16.39 21.93
C LEU A 163 1.93 17.75 22.00
N GLU A 164 3.04 17.93 21.28
CA GLU A 164 3.71 19.24 21.17
C GLU A 164 2.81 20.27 20.50
N VAL A 165 2.23 19.93 19.35
CA VAL A 165 1.31 20.82 18.62
C VAL A 165 0.09 21.20 19.48
N TYR A 166 -0.46 20.24 20.23
CA TYR A 166 -1.55 20.56 21.16
C TYR A 166 -1.10 21.48 22.30
N ARG A 167 0.12 21.32 22.81
CA ARG A 167 0.68 22.20 23.86
C ARG A 167 0.88 23.62 23.32
N GLU A 168 1.43 23.77 22.12
CA GLU A 168 1.60 25.07 21.46
C GLU A 168 0.26 25.80 21.25
N ALA A 169 -0.75 25.12 20.72
CA ALA A 169 -2.07 25.69 20.48
C ALA A 169 -2.80 26.11 21.78
N MET A 170 -2.58 25.38 22.87
CA MET A 170 -3.14 25.72 24.18
C MET A 170 -2.49 26.97 24.79
N VAL A 171 -1.20 27.20 24.50
CA VAL A 171 -0.48 28.41 24.95
C VAL A 171 -0.97 29.64 24.18
N GLU A 172 -1.18 29.55 22.86
CA GLU A 172 -1.77 30.64 22.07
C GLU A 172 -3.19 30.99 22.52
N ALA A 173 -4.04 29.99 22.76
CA ALA A 173 -5.42 30.20 23.22
C ALA A 173 -5.51 30.81 24.64
N GLY A 174 -4.50 30.62 25.48
CA GLY A 174 -4.40 31.25 26.79
C GLY A 174 -3.88 32.70 26.77
N GLY A 175 -3.30 33.14 25.65
CA GLY A 175 -2.76 34.49 25.47
C GLY A 175 -3.81 35.55 25.10
N ASP A 176 -4.87 35.16 24.39
CA ASP A 176 -5.96 36.05 23.96
C ASP A 176 -7.01 36.33 25.06
N GLY A 177 -6.91 35.66 26.21
CA GLY A 177 -7.86 35.78 27.32
C GLY A 177 -7.51 36.78 28.44
N MET A 178 -6.36 37.46 28.38
CA MET A 178 -5.87 38.38 29.44
C MET A 178 -5.74 39.85 29.01
N ALA A 179 -6.46 40.27 27.97
CA ALA A 179 -6.51 41.67 27.51
C ALA A 179 -7.94 42.26 27.53
N GLY A 180 -8.70 42.02 28.61
CA GLY A 180 -10.03 42.59 28.85
C GLY A 180 -10.13 43.25 30.22
#